data_AF-A0A954NHY0-F1
#
_entry.id   AF-A0A954NHY0-F1
#
_cell.length_a   1.000
_cell.length_b   1.000
_cell.length_c   1.000
_cell.angle_alpha   90.00
_cell.angle_beta   90.00
_cell.angle_gamma   90.00
#
_symmetry.space_group_name_H-M   'P 1'
#
loop_
_entity.id
_entity.type
_entity.pdbx_description
1 polymer ?
#
loop_
_entity_poly.entity_id
_entity_poly.type
_entity_poly.pdbx_seq_one_letter_code
_entity_poly.pdbx_strand_id
1 'polypeptide(L)'
;MAMNRRMWLRTGVLGACAALPAWRRPSFAADSPWDDAIEKGLQWVAGTQSRLGHWAGGGGQYPAAMTALAGMALICSGSTTIQGPYAQNVRRATDYLLSKVRDNGLIGDQSDNHYTYGHGFSMLFLSQVLGEEEDEDRRAELVECLVKAVEFSINAQTESGGWGYVSARDGNNFDEGSTTITQVQGLRGCRNAGIAVDKDAIERAKQYIYGCKNADGGISYSSRNRGGSRPAITAAALAALYNAGDYESEHVPEMLAYSKKELHSLNNSGFGHWHY
;
A
#
# COMPACT_ATOMS: atom_id res chain seq x y z
N MET A 1 -69.57 -16.55 24.10
CA MET A 1 -69.44 -15.12 24.42
C MET A 1 -68.05 -14.69 23.95
N ALA A 2 -67.97 -13.94 22.84
CA ALA A 2 -66.71 -13.65 22.16
C ALA A 2 -65.88 -12.62 22.94
N MET A 3 -64.63 -12.97 23.25
CA MET A 3 -63.73 -12.15 24.07
C MET A 3 -62.98 -11.13 23.21
N ASN A 4 -62.93 -9.89 23.70
CA ASN A 4 -62.56 -8.67 22.98
C ASN A 4 -61.04 -8.53 22.76
N ARG A 5 -60.63 -8.11 21.55
CA ARG A 5 -59.24 -8.04 21.05
C ARG A 5 -58.31 -7.12 21.86
N ARG A 6 -58.87 -6.26 22.72
CA ARG A 6 -58.13 -5.31 23.57
C ARG A 6 -57.65 -5.87 24.91
N MET A 7 -58.11 -7.06 25.32
CA MET A 7 -57.70 -7.69 26.58
C MET A 7 -56.43 -8.54 26.46
N TRP A 8 -56.07 -8.97 25.24
CA TRP A 8 -54.81 -9.70 24.96
C TRP A 8 -53.55 -8.85 25.10
N LEU A 9 -53.66 -7.52 25.03
CA LEU A 9 -52.49 -6.62 25.04
C LEU A 9 -52.03 -6.21 26.44
N ARG A 10 -52.71 -6.63 27.52
CA ARG A 10 -52.39 -6.20 28.90
C ARG A 10 -51.93 -7.31 29.86
N THR A 11 -51.92 -8.58 29.45
CA THR A 11 -51.52 -9.70 30.32
C THR A 11 -50.46 -10.64 29.71
N GLY A 12 -49.80 -10.23 28.62
CA GLY A 12 -48.78 -11.03 27.94
C GLY A 12 -47.34 -10.71 28.30
N VAL A 13 -47.05 -10.32 29.56
CA VAL A 13 -45.67 -10.14 30.05
C VAL A 13 -45.49 -11.07 31.24
N LEU A 14 -44.81 -12.19 31.00
CA LEU A 14 -44.00 -13.00 31.93
C LEU A 14 -43.92 -14.42 31.38
N GLY A 15 -42.89 -14.70 30.57
CA GLY A 15 -42.67 -16.06 30.08
C GLY A 15 -41.56 -16.16 29.04
N ALA A 16 -40.36 -16.48 29.52
CA ALA A 16 -39.19 -16.93 28.76
C ALA A 16 -38.53 -15.89 27.83
N CYS A 17 -37.76 -14.96 28.41
CA CYS A 17 -36.50 -14.57 27.79
C CYS A 17 -35.58 -15.79 27.79
N ALA A 18 -35.72 -16.65 26.78
CA ALA A 18 -34.64 -17.55 26.41
C ALA A 18 -33.47 -16.63 26.04
N ALA A 19 -32.46 -16.59 26.91
CA ALA A 19 -31.19 -15.98 26.57
C ALA A 19 -30.67 -16.74 25.35
N LEU A 20 -30.90 -16.18 24.16
CA LEU A 20 -30.12 -16.52 22.99
C LEU A 20 -28.66 -16.41 23.45
N PRO A 21 -27.81 -17.43 23.22
CA PRO A 21 -26.40 -17.26 23.51
C PRO A 21 -25.99 -16.04 22.72
N ALA A 22 -25.68 -14.95 23.42
CA ALA A 22 -24.98 -13.85 22.80
C ALA A 22 -23.81 -14.53 22.13
N TRP A 23 -23.75 -14.50 20.80
CA TRP A 23 -22.50 -14.74 20.11
C TRP A 23 -21.57 -13.69 20.69
N ARG A 24 -20.85 -14.07 21.74
CA ARG A 24 -19.64 -13.41 22.14
C ARG A 24 -18.83 -13.45 20.86
N ARG A 25 -18.71 -12.29 20.20
CA ARG A 25 -17.57 -12.07 19.32
C ARG A 25 -16.38 -12.62 20.11
N PRO A 26 -15.64 -13.61 19.59
CA PRO A 26 -14.45 -14.06 20.29
C PRO A 26 -13.66 -12.79 20.58
N SER A 27 -13.49 -12.49 21.87
CA SER A 27 -12.70 -11.35 22.33
C SER A 27 -11.25 -11.69 22.05
N PHE A 28 -10.86 -11.58 20.79
CA PHE A 28 -9.46 -11.53 20.37
C PHE A 28 -8.94 -10.12 20.67
N ALA A 29 -8.79 -9.80 21.95
CA ALA A 29 -7.99 -8.67 22.42
C ALA A 29 -7.85 -8.82 23.93
N ALA A 30 -6.89 -9.66 24.35
CA ALA A 30 -6.06 -9.16 25.44
C ALA A 30 -5.22 -8.06 24.79
N ASP A 31 -5.25 -6.84 25.34
CA ASP A 31 -4.44 -5.73 24.84
C ASP A 31 -3.01 -6.23 24.66
N SER A 32 -2.61 -6.36 23.41
CA SER A 32 -1.32 -6.89 23.05
C SER A 32 -0.28 -5.84 23.42
N PRO A 33 0.93 -6.21 23.90
CA PRO A 33 1.99 -5.22 24.09
C PRO A 33 2.33 -4.45 22.80
N TRP A 34 1.88 -4.96 21.64
CA TRP A 34 1.96 -4.32 20.34
C TRP A 34 0.93 -3.21 20.13
N ASP A 35 -0.26 -3.27 20.75
CA ASP A 35 -1.34 -2.31 20.52
C ASP A 35 -0.95 -0.93 21.05
N ASP A 36 -0.39 -0.86 22.26
CA ASP A 36 0.18 0.36 22.83
C ASP A 36 1.29 0.96 21.96
N ALA A 37 2.13 0.09 21.38
CA ALA A 37 3.25 0.53 20.54
C ALA A 37 2.74 1.07 19.19
N ILE A 38 1.73 0.41 18.60
CA ILE A 38 1.06 0.84 17.37
C ILE A 38 0.37 2.19 17.61
N GLU A 39 -0.37 2.33 18.71
CA GLU A 39 -1.07 3.58 19.03
C GLU A 39 -0.07 4.74 19.19
N LYS A 40 1.00 4.56 19.96
CA LYS A 40 2.05 5.59 20.13
C LYS A 40 2.71 5.93 18.79
N GLY A 41 2.95 4.94 17.94
CA GLY A 41 3.51 5.14 16.60
C GLY A 41 2.58 5.98 15.72
N LEU A 42 1.29 5.65 15.67
CA LEU A 42 0.29 6.38 14.90
C LEU A 42 0.09 7.82 15.40
N GLN A 43 0.04 8.01 16.72
CA GLN A 43 -0.02 9.34 17.33
C GLN A 43 1.21 10.18 16.97
N TRP A 44 2.40 9.58 16.98
CA TRP A 44 3.63 10.25 16.57
C TRP A 44 3.61 10.62 15.08
N VAL A 45 3.17 9.70 14.20
CA VAL A 45 3.04 9.98 12.76
C VAL A 45 2.06 11.13 12.53
N ALA A 46 0.87 11.07 13.13
CA ALA A 46 -0.12 12.13 13.02
C ALA A 46 0.38 13.48 13.57
N GLY A 47 1.06 13.48 14.71
CA GLY A 47 1.60 14.67 15.37
C GLY A 47 2.78 15.32 14.65
N THR A 48 3.46 14.59 13.77
CA THR A 48 4.59 15.10 12.97
C THR A 48 4.20 15.57 11.57
N GLN A 49 2.91 15.47 11.19
CA GLN A 49 2.43 15.98 9.91
C GLN A 49 2.65 17.51 9.83
N SER A 50 3.30 17.97 8.75
CA SER A 50 3.50 19.41 8.54
C SER A 50 2.15 20.13 8.43
N ARG A 51 2.12 21.46 8.63
CA ARG A 51 0.91 22.29 8.43
C ARG A 51 0.35 22.24 7.01
N LEU A 52 1.16 21.84 6.04
CA LEU A 52 0.75 21.66 4.64
C LEU A 52 0.22 20.24 4.32
N GLY A 53 0.14 19.34 5.30
CA GLY A 53 -0.49 18.03 5.13
C GLY A 53 0.45 16.91 4.71
N HIS A 54 1.75 17.17 4.62
CA HIS A 54 2.74 16.20 4.15
C HIS A 54 3.80 15.88 5.20
N TRP A 55 4.52 14.78 4.96
CA TRP A 55 5.75 14.40 5.64
C TRP A 55 6.90 14.42 4.64
N ALA A 56 8.12 14.53 5.14
CA ALA A 56 9.34 14.46 4.35
C ALA A 56 10.45 13.84 5.18
N GLY A 57 11.45 13.27 4.50
CA GLY A 57 12.68 12.79 5.11
C GLY A 57 13.56 13.94 5.60
N GLY A 58 14.74 13.59 6.13
CA GLY A 58 15.74 14.57 6.55
C GLY A 58 16.02 15.60 5.45
N GLY A 59 16.04 16.88 5.80
CA GLY A 59 16.26 17.96 4.83
C GLY A 59 15.12 18.20 3.84
N GLY A 60 13.93 17.64 4.06
CA GLY A 60 12.76 17.84 3.19
C GLY A 60 12.69 16.89 1.98
N GLN A 61 13.48 15.81 1.98
CA GLN A 61 13.54 14.87 0.86
C GLN A 61 12.33 13.95 0.76
N TYR A 62 12.05 13.47 -0.46
CA TYR A 62 11.03 12.45 -0.76
C TYR A 62 9.62 12.71 -0.21
N PRO A 63 9.07 13.94 -0.32
CA PRO A 63 7.86 14.27 0.40
C PRO A 63 6.61 13.52 -0.11
N ALA A 64 6.56 13.15 -1.39
CA ALA A 64 5.49 12.29 -1.92
C ALA A 64 5.53 10.88 -1.32
N ALA A 65 6.70 10.23 -1.34
CA ALA A 65 6.88 8.88 -0.79
C ALA A 65 6.57 8.84 0.71
N MET A 66 7.14 9.79 1.48
CA MET A 66 6.93 9.85 2.92
C MET A 66 5.47 10.12 3.28
N THR A 67 4.78 10.98 2.51
CA THR A 67 3.36 11.27 2.74
C THR A 67 2.47 10.08 2.42
N ALA A 68 2.74 9.38 1.33
CA ALA A 68 1.98 8.18 0.98
C ALA A 68 2.16 7.06 2.01
N LEU A 69 3.40 6.83 2.49
CA LEU A 69 3.68 5.84 3.53
C LEU A 69 3.07 6.21 4.89
N ALA A 70 3.16 7.47 5.30
CA ALA A 70 2.51 7.96 6.51
C ALA A 70 0.99 7.84 6.41
N GLY A 71 0.41 8.23 5.27
CA GLY A 71 -1.01 8.06 4.97
C GLY A 71 -1.45 6.60 5.04
N MET A 72 -0.66 5.68 4.46
CA MET A 72 -0.90 4.24 4.52
C MET A 72 -0.96 3.74 5.97
N ALA A 73 -0.01 4.15 6.82
CA ALA A 73 -0.01 3.76 8.22
C ALA A 73 -1.27 4.24 8.95
N LEU A 74 -1.73 5.47 8.68
CA LEU A 74 -2.92 6.04 9.32
C LEU A 74 -4.21 5.34 8.87
N ILE A 75 -4.35 4.98 7.59
CA ILE A 75 -5.54 4.25 7.12
C ILE A 75 -5.58 2.80 7.62
N CYS A 76 -4.43 2.19 7.90
CA CYS A 76 -4.36 0.88 8.57
C CYS A 76 -4.94 0.90 9.99
N SER A 77 -5.16 2.06 10.60
CA SER A 77 -5.90 2.20 11.85
C SER A 77 -7.42 2.08 11.69
N GLY A 78 -7.92 1.97 10.45
CA GLY A 78 -9.33 2.11 10.10
C GLY A 78 -9.81 3.56 9.96
N SER A 79 -8.91 4.55 9.90
CA SER A 79 -9.29 5.94 9.59
C SER A 79 -9.49 6.13 8.09
N THR A 80 -10.52 6.88 7.71
CA THR A 80 -10.78 7.31 6.31
C THR A 80 -10.58 8.82 6.17
N THR A 81 -10.91 9.42 5.01
CA THR A 81 -10.87 10.89 4.84
C THR A 81 -11.97 11.62 5.64
N ILE A 82 -12.96 10.89 6.15
CA ILE A 82 -14.16 11.43 6.82
C ILE A 82 -14.39 10.88 8.23
N GLN A 83 -13.85 9.71 8.56
CA GLN A 83 -14.10 9.02 9.84
C GLN A 83 -12.81 8.50 10.49
N GLY A 84 -12.85 8.32 11.82
CA GLY A 84 -11.74 7.80 12.60
C GLY A 84 -10.83 8.88 13.21
N PRO A 85 -9.95 8.48 14.14
CA PRO A 85 -9.13 9.41 14.92
C PRO A 85 -8.14 10.23 14.06
N TYR A 86 -7.75 9.72 12.89
CA TYR A 86 -6.78 10.37 12.02
C TYR A 86 -7.40 10.93 10.73
N ALA A 87 -8.72 11.12 10.69
CA ALA A 87 -9.43 11.49 9.46
C ALA A 87 -8.89 12.77 8.81
N GLN A 88 -8.67 13.81 9.62
CA GLN A 88 -8.13 15.07 9.13
C GLN A 88 -6.69 14.92 8.61
N ASN A 89 -5.89 14.03 9.20
CA ASN A 89 -4.54 13.75 8.75
C ASN A 89 -4.55 13.06 7.37
N VAL A 90 -5.40 12.03 7.20
CA VAL A 90 -5.58 11.28 5.95
C VAL A 90 -6.09 12.20 4.84
N ARG A 91 -7.09 13.04 5.13
CA ARG A 91 -7.63 14.03 4.18
C ARG A 91 -6.54 14.98 3.67
N ARG A 92 -5.75 15.53 4.58
CA ARG A 92 -4.67 16.47 4.23
C ARG A 92 -3.52 15.80 3.47
N ALA A 93 -3.22 14.54 3.76
CA ALA A 93 -2.25 13.74 3.00
C ALA A 93 -2.74 13.51 1.57
N THR A 94 -4.04 13.19 1.43
CA THR A 94 -4.72 13.02 0.14
C THR A 94 -4.68 14.31 -0.67
N ASP A 95 -5.10 15.43 -0.08
CA ASP A 95 -5.06 16.76 -0.70
C ASP A 95 -3.65 17.14 -1.15
N TYR A 96 -2.64 16.86 -0.31
CA TYR A 96 -1.25 17.13 -0.67
C TYR A 96 -0.82 16.31 -1.89
N LEU A 97 -1.08 15.01 -1.94
CA LEU A 97 -0.66 14.17 -3.05
C LEU A 97 -1.40 14.51 -4.35
N LEU A 98 -2.69 14.83 -4.28
CA LEU A 98 -3.45 15.34 -5.42
C LEU A 98 -2.85 16.66 -5.94
N SER A 99 -2.37 17.53 -5.06
CA SER A 99 -1.65 18.75 -5.47
C SER A 99 -0.28 18.50 -6.15
N LYS A 100 0.22 17.26 -6.13
CA LYS A 100 1.49 16.85 -6.77
C LYS A 100 1.29 16.09 -8.07
N VAL A 101 0.04 15.91 -8.51
CA VAL A 101 -0.26 15.34 -9.83
C VAL A 101 0.17 16.32 -10.91
N ARG A 102 0.87 15.80 -11.92
CA ARG A 102 1.31 16.54 -13.10
C ARG A 102 0.45 16.17 -14.31
N ASP A 103 0.51 17.00 -15.34
CA ASP A 103 -0.28 16.80 -16.57
C ASP A 103 0.00 15.44 -17.25
N ASN A 104 1.22 14.92 -17.11
CA ASN A 104 1.62 13.62 -17.65
C ASN A 104 1.23 12.43 -16.76
N GLY A 105 0.57 12.65 -15.62
CA GLY A 105 0.15 11.62 -14.67
C GLY A 105 1.16 11.29 -13.57
N LEU A 106 2.37 11.86 -13.58
CA LEU A 106 3.30 11.72 -12.47
C LEU A 106 2.69 12.28 -11.18
N ILE A 107 2.80 11.55 -10.07
CA ILE A 107 2.48 12.04 -8.72
C ILE A 107 3.80 12.29 -8.01
N GLY A 108 4.24 13.55 -7.97
CA GLY A 108 5.54 13.90 -7.41
C GLY A 108 6.14 15.18 -7.98
N ASP A 109 7.46 15.32 -7.82
CA ASP A 109 8.21 16.43 -8.39
C ASP A 109 9.24 15.92 -9.39
N GLN A 110 9.26 16.49 -10.59
CA GLN A 110 10.20 16.10 -11.65
C GLN A 110 11.65 16.46 -11.29
N SER A 111 11.86 17.39 -10.35
CA SER A 111 13.18 17.71 -9.81
C SER A 111 13.71 16.68 -8.81
N ASP A 112 12.86 15.75 -8.35
CA ASP A 112 13.29 14.63 -7.52
C ASP A 112 13.86 13.52 -8.41
N ASN A 113 15.16 13.25 -8.29
CA ASN A 113 15.85 12.21 -9.05
C ASN A 113 15.40 10.77 -8.69
N HIS A 114 14.47 10.62 -7.73
CA HIS A 114 13.88 9.36 -7.29
C HIS A 114 12.34 9.41 -7.23
N TYR A 115 11.71 10.24 -8.07
CA TYR A 115 10.27 10.50 -8.02
C TYR A 115 9.39 9.25 -8.18
N THR A 116 9.89 8.17 -8.79
CA THR A 116 9.09 6.97 -9.03
C THR A 116 8.74 6.21 -7.75
N TYR A 117 9.54 6.31 -6.68
CA TYR A 117 9.11 5.80 -5.37
C TYR A 117 7.87 6.53 -4.88
N GLY A 118 7.93 7.86 -4.88
CA GLY A 118 6.82 8.71 -4.47
C GLY A 118 5.57 8.41 -5.29
N HIS A 119 5.73 8.26 -6.60
CA HIS A 119 4.63 7.93 -7.50
C HIS A 119 3.95 6.61 -7.16
N GLY A 120 4.71 5.51 -7.02
CA GLY A 120 4.14 4.18 -6.78
C GLY A 120 3.47 4.06 -5.41
N PHE A 121 4.08 4.62 -4.35
CA PHE A 121 3.44 4.66 -3.03
C PHE A 121 2.18 5.53 -3.05
N SER A 122 2.19 6.65 -3.78
CA SER A 122 1.02 7.52 -3.90
C SER A 122 -0.13 6.81 -4.60
N MET A 123 0.13 6.07 -5.69
CA MET A 123 -0.89 5.23 -6.33
C MET A 123 -1.48 4.23 -5.34
N LEU A 124 -0.64 3.55 -4.57
CA LEU A 124 -1.11 2.58 -3.57
C LEU A 124 -2.01 3.27 -2.53
N PHE A 125 -1.54 4.34 -1.90
CA PHE A 125 -2.32 5.07 -0.89
C PHE A 125 -3.63 5.65 -1.42
N LEU A 126 -3.58 6.41 -2.53
CA LEU A 126 -4.77 7.04 -3.10
C LEU A 126 -5.78 6.00 -3.60
N SER A 127 -5.33 4.83 -4.07
CA SER A 127 -6.25 3.74 -4.43
C SER A 127 -7.00 3.15 -3.22
N GLN A 128 -6.37 3.12 -2.04
CA GLN A 128 -7.07 2.70 -0.81
C GLN A 128 -8.07 3.77 -0.37
N VAL A 129 -7.69 5.05 -0.45
CA VAL A 129 -8.61 6.17 -0.17
C VAL A 129 -9.83 6.12 -1.11
N LEU A 130 -9.64 5.89 -2.40
CA LEU A 130 -10.73 5.75 -3.37
C LEU A 130 -11.71 4.61 -3.02
N GLY A 131 -11.21 3.52 -2.41
CA GLY A 131 -12.05 2.40 -1.97
C GLY A 131 -13.06 2.78 -0.89
N GLU A 132 -12.73 3.77 -0.07
CA GLU A 132 -13.51 4.21 1.11
C GLU A 132 -14.12 5.62 0.93
N GLU A 133 -13.91 6.27 -0.22
CA GLU A 133 -14.37 7.65 -0.45
C GLU A 133 -15.85 7.68 -0.88
N GLU A 134 -16.65 8.39 -0.08
CA GLU A 134 -18.09 8.56 -0.24
C GLU A 134 -18.46 9.88 -0.94
N ASP A 135 -17.59 10.89 -0.90
CA ASP A 135 -17.79 12.16 -1.61
C ASP A 135 -17.61 11.96 -3.12
N GLU A 136 -18.69 12.15 -3.89
CA GLU A 136 -18.71 11.85 -5.33
C GLU A 136 -17.72 12.71 -6.14
N ASP A 137 -17.58 14.00 -5.80
CA ASP A 137 -16.67 14.91 -6.50
C ASP A 137 -15.22 14.53 -6.21
N ARG A 138 -14.89 14.22 -4.95
CA ARG A 138 -13.57 13.72 -4.57
C ARG A 138 -13.26 12.37 -5.22
N ARG A 139 -14.25 11.49 -5.28
CA ARG A 139 -14.12 10.19 -5.93
C ARG A 139 -13.79 10.36 -7.42
N ALA A 140 -14.46 11.28 -8.11
CA ALA A 140 -14.17 11.59 -9.51
C ALA A 140 -12.74 12.14 -9.69
N GLU A 141 -12.30 13.06 -8.82
CA GLU A 141 -10.92 13.59 -8.81
C GLU A 141 -9.88 12.47 -8.62
N LEU A 142 -10.10 11.57 -7.66
CA LEU A 142 -9.24 10.42 -7.39
C LEU A 142 -9.18 9.47 -8.59
N VAL A 143 -10.32 9.18 -9.23
CA VAL A 143 -10.37 8.32 -10.43
C VAL A 143 -9.59 8.95 -11.57
N GLU A 144 -9.78 10.23 -11.86
CA GLU A 144 -9.04 10.92 -12.92
C GLU A 144 -7.53 10.91 -12.65
N CYS A 145 -7.13 11.23 -11.42
CA CYS A 145 -5.74 11.18 -10.98
C CYS A 145 -5.14 9.78 -11.18
N LEU A 146 -5.81 8.73 -10.70
CA LEU A 146 -5.29 7.36 -10.73
C LEU A 146 -5.24 6.78 -12.15
N VAL A 147 -6.19 7.12 -13.03
CA VAL A 147 -6.13 6.74 -14.45
C VAL A 147 -4.87 7.30 -15.10
N LYS A 148 -4.61 8.61 -14.95
CA LYS A 148 -3.40 9.25 -15.47
C LYS A 148 -2.13 8.68 -14.83
N ALA A 149 -2.17 8.38 -13.54
CA ALA A 149 -1.04 7.80 -12.82
C ALA A 149 -0.68 6.40 -13.32
N VAL A 150 -1.68 5.55 -13.56
CA VAL A 150 -1.47 4.22 -14.16
C VAL A 150 -0.86 4.35 -15.56
N GLU A 151 -1.38 5.26 -16.39
CA GLU A 151 -0.82 5.52 -17.73
C GLU A 151 0.63 5.99 -17.66
N PHE A 152 0.96 6.90 -16.74
CA PHE A 152 2.34 7.32 -16.50
C PHE A 152 3.23 6.14 -16.12
N SER A 153 2.80 5.33 -15.14
CA SER A 153 3.57 4.18 -14.66
C SER A 153 3.85 3.18 -15.78
N ILE A 154 2.86 2.83 -16.60
CA ILE A 154 3.04 1.93 -17.75
C ILE A 154 4.04 2.52 -18.75
N ASN A 155 3.93 3.81 -19.04
CA ASN A 155 4.83 4.51 -19.96
C ASN A 155 6.26 4.70 -19.41
N ALA A 156 6.42 4.62 -18.09
CA ALA A 156 7.69 4.76 -17.38
C ALA A 156 8.46 3.43 -17.26
N GLN A 157 7.83 2.28 -17.58
CA GLN A 157 8.43 0.95 -17.48
C GLN A 157 9.60 0.79 -18.46
N THR A 158 10.67 0.11 -18.04
CA THR A 158 11.81 -0.20 -18.89
C THR A 158 11.50 -1.31 -19.86
N GLU A 159 12.32 -1.44 -20.91
CA GLU A 159 12.27 -2.58 -21.85
C GLU A 159 12.45 -3.92 -21.15
N SER A 160 13.19 -3.95 -20.04
CA SER A 160 13.40 -5.14 -19.20
C SER A 160 12.13 -5.53 -18.42
N GLY A 161 11.13 -4.64 -18.32
CA GLY A 161 9.91 -4.82 -17.53
C GLY A 161 9.97 -4.26 -16.11
N GLY A 162 11.08 -3.61 -15.72
CA GLY A 162 11.25 -2.99 -14.41
C GLY A 162 10.99 -1.49 -14.40
N TRP A 163 11.24 -0.85 -13.27
CA TRP A 163 11.24 0.61 -13.12
C TRP A 163 12.49 1.06 -12.38
N GLY A 164 13.00 2.23 -12.74
CA GLY A 164 14.09 2.90 -12.04
C GLY A 164 13.62 4.18 -11.37
N TYR A 165 14.56 4.90 -10.76
CA TYR A 165 14.31 6.11 -9.97
C TYR A 165 13.59 7.25 -10.71
N VAL A 166 13.73 7.27 -12.03
CA VAL A 166 13.01 8.14 -12.95
C VAL A 166 12.42 7.30 -14.08
N SER A 167 11.46 7.85 -14.83
CA SER A 167 10.82 7.17 -15.94
C SER A 167 11.84 6.72 -17.00
N ALA A 168 11.59 5.58 -17.64
CA ALA A 168 12.45 5.10 -18.73
C ALA A 168 12.53 6.08 -19.90
N ARG A 169 11.51 6.93 -20.09
CA ARG A 169 11.47 7.98 -21.13
C ARG A 169 12.38 9.17 -20.80
N ASP A 170 12.47 9.53 -19.52
CA ASP A 170 13.27 10.66 -19.06
C ASP A 170 14.70 10.23 -18.67
N GLY A 171 14.91 8.94 -18.46
CA GLY A 171 16.17 8.36 -18.00
C GLY A 171 16.85 7.44 -19.02
N ASN A 172 17.92 6.78 -18.59
CA ASN A 172 18.71 5.87 -19.42
C ASN A 172 18.16 4.43 -19.42
N ASN A 173 16.82 4.27 -19.41
CA ASN A 173 16.16 2.96 -19.35
C ASN A 173 16.71 2.08 -18.20
N PHE A 174 17.00 2.71 -17.05
CA PHE A 174 17.54 2.07 -15.85
C PHE A 174 16.39 1.48 -15.01
N ASP A 175 16.61 0.30 -14.43
CA ASP A 175 15.67 -0.40 -13.57
C ASP A 175 16.34 -0.93 -12.30
N GLU A 176 15.57 -1.04 -11.22
CA GLU A 176 15.98 -1.73 -10.00
C GLU A 176 14.78 -2.32 -9.24
N GLY A 177 15.06 -3.29 -8.36
CA GLY A 177 14.07 -4.14 -7.72
C GLY A 177 13.06 -3.39 -6.83
N SER A 178 13.53 -2.49 -5.97
CA SER A 178 12.66 -1.82 -4.98
C SER A 178 11.63 -0.90 -5.64
N THR A 179 12.04 -0.02 -6.54
CA THR A 179 11.13 0.82 -7.32
C THR A 179 10.17 -0.04 -8.14
N THR A 180 10.65 -1.12 -8.76
CA THR A 180 9.76 -2.04 -9.51
C THR A 180 8.67 -2.59 -8.60
N ILE A 181 9.01 -3.00 -7.39
CA ILE A 181 8.05 -3.52 -6.42
C ILE A 181 7.05 -2.43 -5.99
N THR A 182 7.52 -1.23 -5.70
CA THR A 182 6.66 -0.09 -5.35
C THR A 182 5.65 0.22 -6.47
N GLN A 183 6.08 0.19 -7.73
CA GLN A 183 5.21 0.41 -8.89
C GLN A 183 4.17 -0.71 -9.03
N VAL A 184 4.58 -1.98 -8.92
CA VAL A 184 3.66 -3.13 -9.00
C VAL A 184 2.60 -3.08 -7.91
N GLN A 185 2.96 -2.69 -6.68
CA GLN A 185 2.01 -2.50 -5.59
C GLN A 185 1.01 -1.39 -5.88
N GLY A 186 1.47 -0.23 -6.36
CA GLY A 186 0.61 0.88 -6.75
C GLY A 186 -0.38 0.52 -7.86
N LEU A 187 0.11 -0.12 -8.93
CA LEU A 187 -0.71 -0.62 -10.04
C LEU A 187 -1.75 -1.65 -9.55
N ARG A 188 -1.35 -2.57 -8.66
CA ARG A 188 -2.30 -3.52 -8.07
C ARG A 188 -3.37 -2.83 -7.24
N GLY A 189 -3.00 -1.84 -6.42
CA GLY A 189 -3.93 -1.01 -5.66
C GLY A 189 -4.97 -0.36 -6.58
N CYS A 190 -4.51 0.28 -7.66
CA CYS A 190 -5.38 0.90 -8.67
C CYS A 190 -6.36 -0.12 -9.28
N ARG A 191 -5.86 -1.30 -9.67
CA ARG A 191 -6.70 -2.38 -10.21
C ARG A 191 -7.77 -2.85 -9.22
N ASN A 192 -7.43 -2.96 -7.94
CA ASN A 192 -8.37 -3.35 -6.89
C ASN A 192 -9.45 -2.29 -6.67
N ALA A 193 -9.10 -1.01 -6.84
CA ALA A 193 -10.03 0.12 -6.76
C ALA A 193 -10.88 0.31 -8.04
N GLY A 194 -10.77 -0.58 -9.03
CA GLY A 194 -11.55 -0.54 -10.27
C GLY A 194 -10.93 0.30 -11.39
N ILE A 195 -9.71 0.80 -11.23
CA ILE A 195 -8.97 1.49 -12.29
C ILE A 195 -8.37 0.45 -13.24
N ALA A 196 -8.56 0.63 -14.54
CA ALA A 196 -8.02 -0.29 -15.54
C ALA A 196 -6.48 -0.26 -15.53
N VAL A 197 -5.86 -1.45 -15.51
CA VAL A 197 -4.41 -1.63 -15.56
C VAL A 197 -4.09 -2.64 -16.65
N ASP A 198 -3.14 -2.31 -17.51
CA ASP A 198 -2.68 -3.20 -18.58
C ASP A 198 -2.05 -4.47 -17.99
N LYS A 199 -2.60 -5.63 -18.38
CA LYS A 199 -2.11 -6.94 -17.94
C LYS A 199 -0.69 -7.21 -18.45
N ASP A 200 -0.37 -6.74 -19.64
CA ASP A 200 0.94 -6.99 -20.25
C ASP A 200 2.05 -6.29 -19.46
N ALA A 201 1.78 -5.09 -18.92
CA ALA A 201 2.71 -4.40 -18.04
C ALA A 201 3.02 -5.19 -16.76
N ILE A 202 2.01 -5.83 -16.17
CA ILE A 202 2.16 -6.67 -14.97
C ILE A 202 2.92 -7.96 -15.32
N GLU A 203 2.62 -8.60 -16.44
CA GLU A 203 3.36 -9.80 -16.87
C GLU A 203 4.84 -9.50 -17.14
N ARG A 204 5.15 -8.37 -17.78
CA ARG A 204 6.55 -7.91 -17.94
C ARG A 204 7.24 -7.69 -16.60
N ALA A 205 6.54 -7.12 -15.61
CA ALA A 205 7.09 -6.92 -14.28
C ALA A 205 7.39 -8.24 -13.55
N LYS A 206 6.54 -9.26 -13.71
CA LYS A 206 6.78 -10.61 -13.18
C LYS A 206 8.02 -11.23 -13.83
N GLN A 207 8.13 -11.18 -15.15
CA GLN A 207 9.28 -11.69 -15.89
C GLN A 207 10.58 -10.96 -15.50
N TYR A 208 10.51 -9.65 -15.27
CA TYR A 208 11.63 -8.87 -14.73
C TYR A 208 12.09 -9.40 -13.37
N ILE A 209 11.18 -9.60 -12.42
CA ILE A 209 11.49 -10.13 -11.08
C ILE A 209 12.14 -11.52 -11.20
N TYR A 210 11.64 -12.38 -12.10
CA TYR A 210 12.21 -13.70 -12.35
C TYR A 210 13.60 -13.62 -12.98
N GLY A 211 13.82 -12.69 -13.91
CA GLY A 211 15.14 -12.42 -14.49
C GLY A 211 16.18 -11.97 -13.45
N CYS A 212 15.73 -11.32 -12.37
CA CYS A 212 16.56 -10.92 -11.24
C CYS A 212 16.82 -12.04 -10.22
N LYS A 213 16.21 -13.22 -10.34
CA LYS A 213 16.38 -14.33 -9.38
C LYS A 213 17.70 -15.07 -9.59
N ASN A 214 18.52 -15.15 -8.54
CA ASN A 214 19.76 -15.92 -8.50
C ASN A 214 19.53 -17.40 -8.17
N ALA A 215 20.59 -18.20 -8.36
CA ALA A 215 20.54 -19.65 -8.13
C ALA A 215 20.27 -20.02 -6.65
N ASP A 216 20.52 -19.11 -5.72
CA ASP A 216 20.22 -19.28 -4.29
C ASP A 216 18.74 -18.95 -3.95
N GLY A 217 17.93 -18.58 -4.94
CA GLY A 217 16.54 -18.17 -4.78
C GLY A 217 16.35 -16.70 -4.42
N GLY A 218 17.41 -15.95 -4.14
CA GLY A 218 17.32 -14.53 -3.80
C GLY A 218 17.23 -13.62 -5.02
N ILE A 219 16.73 -12.41 -4.82
CA ILE A 219 16.58 -11.39 -5.86
C ILE A 219 17.75 -10.42 -5.84
N SER A 220 18.31 -10.20 -7.02
CA SER A 220 19.32 -9.20 -7.31
C SER A 220 18.81 -7.76 -7.27
N TYR A 221 19.73 -6.79 -7.25
CA TYR A 221 19.36 -5.38 -7.29
C TYR A 221 18.66 -4.97 -8.59
N SER A 222 19.17 -5.41 -9.74
CA SER A 222 18.54 -5.16 -11.04
C SER A 222 18.83 -6.26 -12.05
N SER A 223 18.09 -6.25 -13.16
CA SER A 223 18.23 -7.22 -14.24
C SER A 223 19.60 -7.14 -14.92
N ARG A 224 20.12 -5.92 -15.07
CA ARG A 224 21.38 -5.62 -15.78
C ARG A 224 22.62 -5.71 -14.90
N ASN A 225 22.46 -5.55 -13.58
CA ASN A 225 23.55 -5.70 -12.62
C ASN A 225 23.10 -6.61 -11.47
N ARG A 226 23.12 -7.91 -11.75
CA ARG A 226 22.56 -8.89 -10.83
C ARG A 226 23.29 -8.92 -9.49
N GLY A 227 24.62 -8.91 -9.48
CA GLY A 227 25.38 -8.96 -8.22
C GLY A 227 24.90 -10.05 -7.26
N GLY A 228 25.07 -9.84 -5.95
CA GLY A 228 24.56 -10.74 -4.92
C GLY A 228 23.07 -10.52 -4.61
N SER A 229 22.43 -11.58 -4.11
CA SER A 229 21.04 -11.57 -3.64
C SER A 229 20.85 -10.64 -2.44
N ARG A 230 19.71 -9.93 -2.40
CA ARG A 230 19.38 -8.95 -1.34
C ARG A 230 18.15 -9.41 -0.55
N PRO A 231 18.28 -9.80 0.74
CA PRO A 231 17.20 -10.35 1.56
C PRO A 231 15.89 -9.58 1.53
N ALA A 232 15.96 -8.25 1.67
CA ALA A 232 14.76 -7.43 1.72
C ALA A 232 14.14 -7.19 0.33
N ILE A 233 14.94 -7.11 -0.74
CA ILE A 233 14.39 -7.08 -2.11
C ILE A 233 13.70 -8.41 -2.41
N THR A 234 14.24 -9.55 -1.97
CA THR A 234 13.58 -10.85 -2.12
C THR A 234 12.23 -10.87 -1.38
N ALA A 235 12.16 -10.37 -0.15
CA ALA A 235 10.90 -10.31 0.60
C ALA A 235 9.86 -9.40 -0.07
N ALA A 236 10.29 -8.24 -0.55
CA ALA A 236 9.43 -7.30 -1.26
C ALA A 236 8.97 -7.87 -2.62
N ALA A 237 9.83 -8.61 -3.32
CA ALA A 237 9.48 -9.30 -4.57
C ALA A 237 8.44 -10.40 -4.34
N LEU A 238 8.57 -11.19 -3.27
CA LEU A 238 7.53 -12.16 -2.87
C LEU A 238 6.18 -11.47 -2.66
N ALA A 239 6.15 -10.36 -1.90
CA ALA A 239 4.92 -9.60 -1.69
C ALA A 239 4.34 -9.08 -3.02
N ALA A 240 5.19 -8.57 -3.91
CA ALA A 240 4.78 -8.11 -5.24
C ALA A 240 4.19 -9.22 -6.11
N LEU A 241 4.83 -10.39 -6.16
CA LEU A 241 4.37 -11.54 -6.96
C LEU A 241 3.05 -12.10 -6.45
N TYR A 242 2.89 -12.24 -5.13
CA TYR A 242 1.61 -12.62 -4.53
C TYR A 242 0.52 -11.59 -4.83
N ASN A 243 0.85 -10.30 -4.76
CA ASN A 243 -0.08 -9.23 -5.11
C ASN A 243 -0.41 -9.22 -6.60
N ALA A 244 0.52 -9.59 -7.48
CA ALA A 244 0.30 -9.75 -8.92
C ALA A 244 -0.54 -11.00 -9.27
N GLY A 245 -0.89 -11.83 -8.28
CA GLY A 245 -1.71 -13.02 -8.45
C GLY A 245 -0.92 -14.28 -8.79
N ASP A 246 0.42 -14.26 -8.63
CA ASP A 246 1.28 -15.37 -9.01
C ASP A 246 1.51 -16.35 -7.86
N TYR A 247 0.41 -16.90 -7.34
CA TYR A 247 0.40 -17.76 -6.16
C TYR A 247 1.02 -19.14 -6.39
N GLU A 248 1.05 -19.61 -7.63
CA GLU A 248 1.42 -21.00 -8.01
C GLU A 248 2.75 -21.08 -8.77
N SER A 249 3.48 -19.97 -8.90
CA SER A 249 4.77 -19.94 -9.59
C SER A 249 5.80 -20.87 -8.95
N GLU A 250 6.54 -21.60 -9.79
CA GLU A 250 7.65 -22.45 -9.37
C GLU A 250 8.80 -21.67 -8.72
N HIS A 251 8.89 -20.36 -8.98
CA HIS A 251 9.94 -19.51 -8.42
C HIS A 251 9.67 -19.07 -6.98
N VAL A 252 8.40 -18.97 -6.58
CA VAL A 252 7.99 -18.46 -5.26
C VAL A 252 8.49 -19.34 -4.10
N PRO A 253 8.43 -20.68 -4.16
CA PRO A 253 8.99 -21.55 -3.11
C PRO A 253 10.49 -21.32 -2.84
N GLU A 254 11.30 -21.11 -3.88
CA GLU A 254 12.74 -20.86 -3.74
C GLU A 254 13.01 -19.50 -3.08
N MET A 255 12.31 -18.45 -3.51
CA MET A 255 12.39 -17.13 -2.89
C MET A 255 11.98 -17.17 -1.41
N LEU A 256 10.92 -17.90 -1.09
CA LEU A 256 10.44 -18.07 0.28
C LEU A 256 11.46 -18.81 1.15
N ALA A 257 12.11 -19.86 0.60
CA ALA A 257 13.17 -20.58 1.29
C ALA A 257 14.38 -19.68 1.56
N TYR A 258 14.80 -18.87 0.58
CA TYR A 258 15.85 -17.87 0.75
C TYR A 258 15.50 -16.86 1.85
N SER A 259 14.32 -16.24 1.79
CA SER A 259 13.87 -15.27 2.80
C SER A 259 13.81 -15.88 4.21
N LYS A 260 13.31 -17.11 4.35
CA LYS A 260 13.31 -17.82 5.65
C LYS A 260 14.71 -18.07 6.19
N LYS A 261 15.68 -18.33 5.33
CA LYS A 261 17.07 -18.56 5.73
C LYS A 261 17.75 -17.25 6.16
N GLU A 262 17.63 -16.21 5.35
CA GLU A 262 18.42 -14.97 5.51
C GLU A 262 17.78 -13.94 6.45
N LEU A 263 16.46 -13.99 6.69
CA LEU A 263 15.74 -13.04 7.56
C LEU A 263 15.45 -13.56 8.98
N HIS A 264 15.78 -14.81 9.30
CA HIS A 264 15.49 -15.43 10.60
C HIS A 264 16.42 -14.94 11.74
N SER A 265 17.51 -14.24 11.42
CA SER A 265 18.50 -13.75 12.39
C SER A 265 18.77 -12.26 12.17
N LEU A 266 17.90 -11.40 12.72
CA LEU A 266 18.12 -9.94 12.79
C LEU A 266 19.10 -9.58 13.92
N ASN A 267 20.25 -10.25 14.00
CA ASN A 267 21.34 -9.90 14.94
C ASN A 267 22.19 -8.71 14.44
N ASN A 268 21.83 -8.13 13.30
CA ASN A 268 22.54 -7.00 12.75
C ASN A 268 22.06 -5.71 13.43
N SER A 269 22.79 -5.28 14.45
CA SER A 269 22.61 -4.02 15.19
C SER A 269 22.94 -2.76 14.37
N GLY A 270 23.08 -2.89 13.05
CA GLY A 270 23.20 -1.77 12.12
C GLY A 270 21.87 -1.03 12.01
N PHE A 271 21.74 0.07 12.75
CA PHE A 271 20.68 1.05 12.56
C PHE A 271 20.84 1.66 11.16
N GLY A 272 20.14 1.10 10.18
CA GLY A 272 20.14 1.54 8.79
C GLY A 272 18.71 1.65 8.28
N HIS A 273 18.35 2.85 7.80
CA HIS A 273 17.11 3.04 7.06
C HIS A 273 17.35 2.50 5.64
N TRP A 274 16.74 1.36 5.34
CA TRP A 274 16.69 0.85 3.99
C TRP A 274 15.35 1.24 3.37
N HIS A 275 15.37 1.99 2.28
CA HIS A 275 14.18 2.28 1.50
C HIS A 275 13.87 1.05 0.64
N TYR A 276 12.83 0.30 1.00
CA TYR A 276 12.26 -0.77 0.19
C TYR A 276 10.83 -0.42 -0.18
#